data_AF-A0A351AE32-F1
#
_entry.id   AF-A0A351AE32-F1
#
_cell.length_a   1.000
_cell.length_b   1.000
_cell.length_c   1.000
_cell.angle_alpha   90.00
_cell.angle_beta   90.00
_cell.angle_gamma   90.00
#
_symmetry.space_group_name_H-M   'P 1'
#
loop_
_entity.id
_entity.type
_entity.pdbx_description
1 polymer ?
#
loop_
_entity_poly.entity_id
_entity_poly.type
_entity_poly.pdbx_seq_one_letter_code
_entity_poly.pdbx_strand_id
1 'polypeptide(L)'
;IPPVTYERFGTAMVQVAGAQIELVTARRESYRGDSRKPQVEPATILEDAQRRDFTINTLLQDIYTGEVLDPLGVARDDLAAGILRTPLDPVHTFREDPLRMLRAVRFRWQLEFHYAEGLAEAIKAEASRLSIISQERIRDELVKMMRNPKASRAWQDLSDLGLLAEFLPELLPLQGCE
;
A
#
# COMPACT_ATOMS: atom_id res chain seq x y z
N ILE A 1 9.96 -28.77 -0.23
CA ILE A 1 11.08 -27.83 -0.47
C ILE A 1 11.36 -27.16 0.87
N PRO A 2 12.61 -27.09 1.35
CA PRO A 2 12.92 -26.39 2.60
C PRO A 2 12.49 -24.92 2.51
N PRO A 3 12.02 -24.31 3.61
CA PRO A 3 11.58 -22.92 3.61
C PRO A 3 12.72 -21.98 3.25
N VAL A 4 12.45 -20.96 2.44
CA VAL A 4 13.39 -19.85 2.20
C VAL A 4 13.15 -18.81 3.29
N THR A 5 14.14 -18.58 4.15
CA THR A 5 14.03 -17.66 5.28
C THR A 5 14.70 -16.33 4.97
N TYR A 6 14.02 -15.23 5.31
CA TYR A 6 14.56 -13.88 5.25
C TYR A 6 14.63 -13.31 6.66
N GLU A 7 15.70 -13.67 7.39
CA GLU A 7 15.87 -13.33 8.81
C GLU A 7 15.77 -11.82 9.09
N ARG A 8 16.18 -10.96 8.15
CA ARG A 8 16.09 -9.49 8.28
C ARG A 8 14.65 -8.96 8.35
N PHE A 9 13.68 -9.70 7.83
CA PHE A 9 12.30 -9.26 7.72
C PHE A 9 11.33 -10.08 8.57
N GLY A 10 11.81 -11.13 9.26
CA GLY A 10 10.94 -12.03 10.01
C GLY A 10 9.97 -12.80 9.12
N THR A 11 10.33 -12.99 7.84
CA THR A 11 9.52 -13.69 6.85
C THR A 11 10.12 -15.04 6.47
N ALA A 12 9.26 -16.04 6.33
CA ALA A 12 9.62 -17.35 5.80
C ALA A 12 8.68 -17.69 4.64
N MET A 13 9.24 -18.08 3.50
CA MET A 13 8.49 -18.49 2.33
C MET A 13 8.53 -20.01 2.21
N VAL A 14 7.35 -20.63 2.11
CA VAL A 14 7.21 -22.09 2.01
C VAL A 14 6.36 -22.44 0.78
N GLN A 15 6.76 -23.48 0.05
CA GLN A 15 5.98 -24.03 -1.05
C GLN A 15 5.22 -25.26 -0.55
N VAL A 16 3.88 -25.19 -0.52
CA VAL A 16 3.00 -26.27 -0.04
C VAL A 16 1.95 -26.55 -1.11
N ALA A 17 1.88 -27.79 -1.59
CA ALA A 17 0.88 -28.24 -2.59
C ALA A 17 0.79 -27.34 -3.85
N GLY A 18 1.90 -26.75 -4.30
CA GLY A 18 1.94 -25.85 -5.44
C GLY A 18 1.53 -24.40 -5.13
N ALA A 19 1.16 -24.09 -3.89
CA ALA A 19 0.91 -22.74 -3.40
C ALA A 19 2.15 -22.18 -2.68
N GLN A 20 2.44 -20.92 -2.95
CA GLN A 20 3.47 -20.16 -2.26
C GLN A 20 2.86 -19.50 -1.02
N ILE A 21 3.32 -19.89 0.16
CA ILE A 21 2.85 -19.40 1.46
C ILE A 21 3.95 -18.54 2.08
N GLU A 22 3.63 -17.28 2.34
CA GLU A 22 4.48 -16.35 3.07
C GLU A 22 4.05 -16.28 4.53
N LEU A 23 4.94 -16.66 5.44
CA LEU A 23 4.76 -16.58 6.88
C LEU A 23 5.48 -15.34 7.38
N VAL A 24 4.73 -14.41 7.99
CA VAL A 24 5.26 -13.15 8.52
C VAL A 24 4.86 -13.05 9.99
N THR A 25 5.80 -12.73 10.88
CA THR A 25 5.48 -12.42 12.28
C THR A 25 5.07 -10.96 12.42
N ALA A 26 4.00 -10.68 13.18
CA ALA A 26 3.59 -9.31 13.50
C ALA A 26 4.75 -8.56 14.18
N ARG A 27 5.10 -7.38 13.65
CA ARG A 27 6.35 -6.68 14.00
C ARG A 27 6.19 -5.17 14.13
N ARG A 28 6.86 -4.61 15.13
CA ARG A 28 7.09 -3.16 15.29
C ARG A 28 8.55 -2.87 14.95
N GLU A 29 8.76 -2.16 13.86
CA GLU A 29 10.07 -1.62 13.47
C GLU A 29 10.21 -0.23 14.09
N SER A 30 11.16 -0.05 15.00
CA SER A 30 11.58 1.26 15.49
C SER A 30 12.96 1.63 14.95
N TYR A 31 13.06 2.80 14.35
CA TYR A 31 14.33 3.39 13.92
C TYR A 31 14.81 4.31 15.04
N ARG A 32 15.81 3.89 15.82
CA ARG A 32 16.55 4.83 16.69
C ARG A 32 17.44 5.69 15.79
N GLY A 33 17.37 7.01 15.95
CA GLY A 33 17.97 8.02 15.05
C GLY A 33 19.48 7.92 14.77
N ASP A 34 20.21 6.98 15.38
CA ASP A 34 21.66 6.78 15.21
C ASP A 34 22.05 5.42 14.58
N SER A 35 21.10 4.60 14.14
CA SER A 35 21.39 3.23 13.66
C SER A 35 20.56 2.85 12.42
N ARG A 36 21.23 2.35 11.37
CA ARG A 36 20.60 1.71 10.19
C ARG A 36 20.02 0.31 10.46
N LYS A 37 20.01 -0.15 11.72
CA LYS A 37 19.45 -1.44 12.12
C LYS A 37 18.14 -1.20 12.89
N PRO A 38 16.97 -1.60 12.35
CA PRO A 38 15.71 -1.49 13.07
C PRO A 38 15.70 -2.44 14.28
N GLN A 39 15.19 -1.99 15.43
CA GLN A 39 14.80 -2.89 16.51
C GLN A 39 13.41 -3.44 16.17
N VAL A 40 13.31 -4.76 16.05
CA VAL A 40 12.06 -5.49 15.77
C VAL A 40 11.50 -5.98 17.10
N GLU A 41 10.41 -5.35 17.56
CA GLU A 41 9.66 -5.79 18.73
C GLU A 41 8.41 -6.59 18.28
N PRO A 42 7.96 -7.60 19.03
CA PRO A 42 6.68 -8.26 18.78
C PRO A 42 5.55 -7.23 18.80
N ALA A 43 4.78 -7.14 17.71
CA ALA A 43 3.60 -6.29 17.64
C ALA A 43 2.33 -7.12 17.82
N THR A 44 1.28 -6.51 18.36
CA THR A 44 -0.05 -7.09 18.32
C THR A 44 -0.58 -7.13 16.89
N ILE A 45 -1.55 -8.02 16.62
CA ILE A 45 -2.27 -8.06 15.34
C ILE A 45 -2.87 -6.68 15.00
N LEU A 46 -3.34 -5.96 16.02
CA LEU A 46 -3.88 -4.62 15.89
C LEU A 46 -2.83 -3.61 15.40
N GLU A 47 -1.64 -3.62 15.99
CA GLU A 47 -0.54 -2.74 15.58
C GLU A 47 -0.03 -3.06 14.17
N ASP A 48 -0.01 -4.34 13.77
CA ASP A 48 0.31 -4.73 12.38
C ASP A 48 -0.74 -4.21 11.40
N ALA A 49 -2.02 -4.37 11.71
CA ALA A 49 -3.14 -3.86 10.91
C ALA A 49 -3.05 -2.34 10.71
N GLN A 50 -2.73 -1.58 11.76
CA GLN A 50 -2.59 -0.12 11.70
C GLN A 50 -1.45 0.35 10.78
N ARG A 51 -0.42 -0.49 10.58
CA ARG A 51 0.72 -0.18 9.71
C ARG A 51 0.46 -0.51 8.24
N ARG A 52 -0.68 -1.10 7.88
CA ARG A 52 -1.01 -1.41 6.49
C ARG A 52 -1.41 -0.16 5.71
N ASP A 53 -1.51 -0.33 4.40
CA ASP A 53 -1.80 0.77 3.48
C ASP A 53 -3.25 1.23 3.56
N PHE A 54 -4.21 0.30 3.49
CA PHE A 54 -5.65 0.61 3.47
C PHE A 54 -6.43 -0.31 4.40
N THR A 55 -7.52 0.21 4.98
CA THR A 55 -8.43 -0.52 5.90
C THR A 55 -8.93 -1.81 5.27
N ILE A 56 -9.31 -1.80 4.00
CA ILE A 56 -9.78 -2.99 3.28
C ILE A 56 -8.73 -4.12 3.22
N ASN A 57 -7.44 -3.78 3.35
CA ASN A 57 -6.33 -4.74 3.39
C ASN A 57 -5.97 -5.18 4.82
N THR A 58 -6.76 -4.80 5.83
CA THR A 58 -6.56 -5.19 7.24
C THR A 58 -7.49 -6.30 7.71
N LEU A 59 -8.37 -6.81 6.84
CA LEU A 59 -9.16 -8.01 7.13
C LEU A 59 -8.23 -9.21 7.30
N LEU A 60 -8.51 -10.02 8.31
CA LEU A 60 -7.75 -11.23 8.64
C LEU A 60 -8.69 -12.43 8.60
N GLN A 61 -8.14 -13.61 8.39
CA GLN A 61 -8.90 -14.85 8.48
C GLN A 61 -8.20 -15.80 9.44
N ASP A 62 -8.94 -16.32 10.41
CA ASP A 62 -8.47 -17.42 11.25
C ASP A 62 -8.38 -18.68 10.40
N ILE A 63 -7.20 -19.29 10.37
CA ILE A 63 -6.90 -20.46 9.51
C ILE A 63 -7.55 -21.76 10.00
N TYR A 64 -7.98 -21.81 11.27
CA TYR A 64 -8.60 -22.97 11.88
C TYR A 64 -10.12 -22.90 11.81
N THR A 65 -10.70 -21.73 12.12
CA THR A 65 -12.14 -21.54 12.16
C THR A 65 -12.71 -21.01 10.84
N GLY A 66 -11.86 -20.40 9.99
CA GLY A 66 -12.27 -19.70 8.78
C GLY A 66 -12.92 -18.34 9.06
N GLU A 67 -13.01 -17.92 10.32
CA GLU A 67 -13.62 -16.66 10.73
C GLU A 67 -12.85 -15.47 10.18
N VAL A 68 -13.58 -14.53 9.55
CA VAL A 68 -13.00 -13.27 9.08
C VAL A 68 -13.04 -12.25 10.21
N LEU A 69 -11.88 -11.77 10.64
CA LEU A 69 -11.73 -10.77 11.68
C LEU A 69 -11.49 -9.39 11.05
N ASP A 70 -12.15 -8.36 11.60
CA ASP A 70 -11.89 -6.96 11.29
C ASP A 70 -11.29 -6.27 12.53
N PRO A 71 -9.95 -6.26 12.68
CA PRO A 71 -9.31 -5.77 13.89
C PRO A 71 -9.48 -4.26 14.10
N LEU A 72 -9.74 -3.50 13.03
CA LEU A 72 -9.94 -2.05 13.10
C LEU A 72 -11.42 -1.67 13.17
N GLY A 73 -12.31 -2.61 12.85
CA GLY A 73 -13.76 -2.43 12.90
C GLY A 73 -14.34 -1.53 11.81
N VAL A 74 -13.54 -1.14 10.81
CA VAL A 74 -13.94 -0.21 9.73
C VAL A 74 -13.77 -0.81 8.33
N ALA A 75 -13.00 -1.89 8.19
CA ALA A 75 -12.65 -2.44 6.89
C ALA A 75 -13.87 -3.02 6.16
N ARG A 76 -14.79 -3.65 6.90
CA ARG A 76 -16.03 -4.19 6.34
C ARG A 76 -16.95 -3.10 5.81
N ASP A 77 -17.07 -2.00 6.54
CA ASP A 77 -17.91 -0.86 6.16
C ASP A 77 -17.32 -0.13 4.96
N ASP A 78 -16.01 0.11 4.96
CA ASP A 78 -15.31 0.70 3.81
C ASP A 78 -15.42 -0.20 2.58
N LEU A 79 -15.30 -1.53 2.73
CA LEU A 79 -15.48 -2.49 1.63
C LEU A 79 -16.90 -2.44 1.06
N ALA A 80 -17.92 -2.41 1.92
CA ALA A 80 -19.32 -2.35 1.50
C ALA A 80 -19.68 -1.01 0.84
N ALA A 81 -19.08 0.10 1.30
CA ALA A 81 -19.30 1.43 0.78
C ALA A 81 -18.42 1.77 -0.44
N GLY A 82 -17.45 0.92 -0.79
CA GLY A 82 -16.49 1.19 -1.85
C GLY A 82 -15.57 2.37 -1.52
N ILE A 83 -15.12 2.46 -0.26
CA ILE A 83 -14.27 3.55 0.23
C ILE A 83 -12.84 3.03 0.40
N LEU A 84 -11.89 3.79 -0.12
CA LEU A 84 -10.47 3.60 0.12
C LEU A 84 -10.01 4.54 1.23
N ARG A 85 -9.65 3.97 2.38
CA ARG A 85 -9.25 4.69 3.60
C ARG A 85 -7.96 4.11 4.15
N THR A 86 -7.10 4.95 4.73
CA THR A 86 -5.91 4.52 5.48
C THR A 86 -6.28 4.15 6.92
N PRO A 87 -5.64 3.16 7.56
CA PRO A 87 -5.90 2.82 8.97
C PRO A 87 -5.65 3.96 9.97
N LEU A 88 -4.64 4.78 9.67
CA LEU A 88 -4.24 5.95 10.45
C LEU A 88 -4.37 7.21 9.60
N ASP A 89 -3.94 8.34 10.15
CA ASP A 89 -3.82 9.61 9.42
C ASP A 89 -3.10 9.39 8.07
N PRO A 90 -3.71 9.81 6.94
CA PRO A 90 -3.19 9.50 5.61
C PRO A 90 -1.83 10.16 5.35
N VAL A 91 -1.57 11.35 5.91
CA VAL A 91 -0.28 12.01 5.81
C VAL A 91 0.80 11.18 6.51
N HIS A 92 0.53 10.70 7.72
CA HIS A 92 1.44 9.78 8.42
C HIS A 92 1.68 8.49 7.62
N THR A 93 0.61 7.86 7.10
CA THR A 93 0.70 6.64 6.29
C THR A 93 1.58 6.82 5.04
N PHE A 94 1.46 7.95 4.34
CA PHE A 94 2.28 8.24 3.16
C PHE A 94 3.71 8.66 3.50
N ARG A 95 3.95 9.23 4.68
CA ARG A 95 5.30 9.51 5.16
C ARG A 95 6.09 8.25 5.46
N GLU A 96 5.44 7.22 6.00
CA GLU A 96 6.05 5.92 6.27
C GLU A 96 6.42 5.16 4.99
N ASP A 97 5.52 5.11 4.00
CA ASP A 97 5.82 4.53 2.68
C ASP A 97 5.12 5.32 1.56
N PRO A 98 5.83 6.26 0.90
CA PRO A 98 5.28 7.06 -0.18
C PRO A 98 4.71 6.26 -1.36
N LEU A 99 5.15 5.01 -1.58
CA LEU A 99 4.61 4.15 -2.63
C LEU A 99 3.10 3.88 -2.44
N ARG A 100 2.59 4.02 -1.21
CA ARG A 100 1.16 3.87 -0.91
C ARG A 100 0.28 4.87 -1.66
N MET A 101 0.80 6.02 -2.08
CA MET A 101 0.07 6.96 -2.94
C MET A 101 -0.21 6.37 -4.33
N LEU A 102 0.78 5.73 -4.97
CA LEU A 102 0.59 5.03 -6.24
C LEU A 102 -0.35 3.81 -6.08
N ARG A 103 -0.22 3.10 -4.96
CA ARG A 103 -1.14 2.01 -4.60
C ARG A 103 -2.58 2.53 -4.43
N ALA A 104 -2.77 3.73 -3.89
CA ALA A 104 -4.09 4.33 -3.70
C ALA A 104 -4.79 4.51 -5.06
N VAL A 105 -4.08 5.11 -6.02
CA VAL A 105 -4.58 5.28 -7.39
C VAL A 105 -4.88 3.94 -8.05
N ARG A 106 -3.99 2.95 -7.90
CA ARG A 106 -4.24 1.62 -8.46
C ARG A 106 -5.49 1.00 -7.86
N PHE A 107 -5.63 0.96 -6.54
CA PHE A 107 -6.77 0.32 -5.88
C PHE A 107 -8.07 1.04 -6.15
N ARG A 108 -8.08 2.38 -6.18
CA ARG A 108 -9.24 3.18 -6.58
C ARG A 108 -9.83 2.68 -7.90
N TRP A 109 -9.00 2.52 -8.92
CA TRP A 109 -9.47 2.12 -10.24
C TRP A 109 -9.59 0.61 -10.43
N GLN A 110 -8.90 -0.20 -9.62
CA GLN A 110 -8.99 -1.66 -9.67
C GLN A 110 -10.25 -2.18 -8.99
N LEU A 111 -10.68 -1.52 -7.92
CA LEU A 111 -11.85 -1.88 -7.15
C LEU A 111 -13.05 -0.98 -7.47
N GLU A 112 -12.84 0.08 -8.27
CA GLU A 112 -13.81 1.14 -8.55
C GLU A 112 -14.31 1.85 -7.27
N PHE A 113 -13.38 2.13 -6.37
CA PHE A 113 -13.63 2.75 -5.07
C PHE A 113 -13.48 4.28 -5.13
N HIS A 114 -13.98 4.95 -4.09
CA HIS A 114 -13.83 6.37 -3.85
C HIS A 114 -12.79 6.60 -2.74
N TYR A 115 -12.04 7.69 -2.83
CA TYR A 115 -11.18 8.11 -1.72
C TYR A 115 -12.01 8.55 -0.52
N ALA A 116 -11.61 8.14 0.68
CA ALA A 116 -12.12 8.73 1.91
C ALA A 116 -11.78 10.23 1.96
N GLU A 117 -12.55 10.97 2.76
CA GLU A 117 -12.32 12.40 3.00
C GLU A 117 -10.87 12.66 3.45
N GLY A 118 -10.23 13.67 2.84
CA GLY A 118 -8.86 14.07 3.15
C GLY A 118 -7.77 13.19 2.53
N LEU A 119 -8.09 12.03 1.97
CA LEU A 119 -7.08 11.12 1.41
C LEU A 119 -6.44 11.71 0.14
N ALA A 120 -7.24 12.33 -0.75
CA ALA A 120 -6.73 12.95 -1.97
C ALA A 120 -5.84 14.17 -1.66
N GLU A 121 -6.23 14.97 -0.68
CA GLU A 121 -5.49 16.11 -0.18
C GLU A 121 -4.16 15.68 0.43
N ALA A 122 -4.16 14.60 1.21
CA ALA A 122 -2.93 14.02 1.77
C ALA A 122 -1.99 13.48 0.69
N ILE A 123 -2.53 12.85 -0.37
CA ILE A 123 -1.73 12.42 -1.52
C ILE A 123 -1.05 13.64 -2.17
N LYS A 124 -1.80 14.71 -2.44
CA LYS A 124 -1.26 15.94 -3.05
C LYS A 124 -0.20 16.59 -2.17
N ALA A 125 -0.44 16.64 -0.85
CA ALA A 125 0.49 17.24 0.10
C ALA A 125 1.82 16.48 0.21
N GLU A 126 1.79 15.16 0.07
CA GLU A 126 2.95 14.29 0.25
C GLU A 126 3.55 13.79 -1.08
N ALA A 127 3.00 14.21 -2.23
CA ALA A 127 3.39 13.75 -3.57
C ALA A 127 4.91 13.82 -3.80
N SER A 128 5.55 14.93 -3.42
CA SER A 128 7.01 15.15 -3.55
C SER A 128 7.87 14.07 -2.88
N ARG A 129 7.33 13.34 -1.90
CA ARG A 129 8.05 12.25 -1.23
C ARG A 129 8.17 11.00 -2.11
N LEU A 130 7.45 10.90 -3.23
CA LEU A 130 7.69 9.84 -4.21
C LEU A 130 9.13 9.85 -4.74
N SER A 131 9.79 11.01 -4.77
CA SER A 131 11.19 11.14 -5.19
C SER A 131 12.19 10.27 -4.42
N ILE A 132 11.84 9.82 -3.20
CA ILE A 132 12.71 8.94 -2.38
C ILE A 132 12.48 7.45 -2.68
N ILE A 133 11.46 7.10 -3.47
CA ILE A 133 11.15 5.73 -3.85
C ILE A 133 11.99 5.34 -5.06
N SER A 134 12.50 4.10 -5.07
CA SER A 134 13.25 3.61 -6.22
C SER A 134 12.38 3.52 -7.47
N GLN A 135 12.99 3.85 -8.62
CA GLN A 135 12.32 3.78 -9.92
C GLN A 135 11.79 2.38 -10.25
N GLU A 136 12.45 1.32 -9.75
CA GLU A 136 11.96 -0.06 -9.89
C GLU A 136 10.63 -0.28 -9.18
N ARG A 137 10.47 0.21 -7.94
CA ARG A 137 9.21 0.09 -7.19
C ARG A 137 8.10 0.90 -7.84
N ILE A 138 8.41 2.10 -8.34
CA ILE A 138 7.47 2.93 -9.10
C ILE A 138 7.02 2.19 -10.37
N ARG A 139 7.97 1.70 -11.17
CA ARG A 139 7.70 0.94 -12.40
C ARG A 139 6.82 -0.28 -12.12
N ASP A 140 7.13 -1.06 -11.08
CA ASP A 140 6.38 -2.27 -10.77
C ASP A 140 4.93 -1.95 -10.38
N GLU A 141 4.70 -0.83 -9.69
CA GLU A 141 3.35 -0.37 -9.35
C GLU A 141 2.61 0.17 -10.57
N LEU A 142 3.29 0.93 -11.44
CA LEU A 142 2.74 1.38 -12.73
C LEU A 142 2.35 0.20 -13.62
N VAL A 143 3.20 -0.82 -13.77
CA VAL A 143 2.90 -2.00 -14.58
C VAL A 143 1.64 -2.70 -14.08
N LYS A 144 1.45 -2.81 -12.76
CA LYS A 144 0.21 -3.36 -12.17
C LYS A 144 -0.99 -2.48 -12.48
N MET A 145 -0.83 -1.16 -12.38
CA MET A 145 -1.87 -0.18 -12.69
C MET A 145 -2.28 -0.23 -14.17
N MET A 146 -1.32 -0.40 -15.08
CA MET A 146 -1.54 -0.48 -16.53
C MET A 146 -2.26 -1.73 -17.01
N ARG A 147 -2.24 -2.81 -16.21
CA ARG A 147 -2.99 -4.03 -16.50
C ARG A 147 -4.48 -3.88 -16.22
N ASN A 148 -4.91 -2.78 -15.60
CA ASN A 148 -6.30 -2.50 -15.31
C ASN A 148 -7.04 -1.97 -16.56
N PRO A 149 -8.25 -2.46 -16.88
CA PRO A 149 -9.10 -1.89 -17.94
C PRO A 149 -9.35 -0.37 -17.84
N LYS A 150 -9.26 0.21 -16.65
CA LYS A 150 -9.43 1.64 -16.35
C LYS A 150 -8.09 2.42 -16.27
N ALA A 151 -7.01 1.90 -16.87
CA ALA A 151 -5.69 2.53 -16.82
C ALA A 151 -5.69 4.00 -17.25
N SER A 152 -6.50 4.40 -18.24
CA SER A 152 -6.62 5.80 -18.67
C SER A 152 -7.10 6.73 -17.54
N ARG A 153 -8.05 6.28 -16.72
CA ARG A 153 -8.53 7.04 -15.55
C ARG A 153 -7.47 7.10 -14.46
N ALA A 154 -6.67 6.03 -14.32
CA ALA A 154 -5.56 6.02 -13.38
C ALA A 154 -4.46 7.02 -13.77
N TRP A 155 -4.15 7.16 -15.07
CA TRP A 155 -3.24 8.21 -15.56
C TRP A 155 -3.75 9.62 -15.27
N GLN A 156 -5.04 9.87 -15.51
CA GLN A 156 -5.63 11.16 -15.19
C GLN A 156 -5.50 11.45 -13.69
N ASP A 157 -5.81 10.48 -12.84
CA ASP A 157 -5.72 10.64 -11.38
C ASP A 157 -4.27 10.86 -10.91
N LEU A 158 -3.28 10.16 -11.51
CA LEU A 158 -1.86 10.42 -11.23
C LEU A 158 -1.47 11.86 -11.55
N SER A 159 -2.01 12.43 -12.62
CA SER A 159 -1.80 13.83 -12.98
C SER A 159 -2.50 14.78 -12.02
N ASP A 160 -3.79 14.58 -11.78
CA ASP A 160 -4.63 15.45 -10.95
C ASP A 160 -4.15 15.51 -9.49
N LEU A 161 -3.55 14.41 -9.03
CA LEU A 161 -2.93 14.29 -7.70
C LEU A 161 -1.49 14.80 -7.64
N GLY A 162 -0.90 15.21 -8.77
CA GLY A 162 0.47 15.71 -8.85
C GLY A 162 1.56 14.64 -8.77
N LEU A 163 1.19 13.35 -8.74
CA LEU A 163 2.13 12.24 -8.63
C LEU A 163 2.95 12.03 -9.90
N LEU A 164 2.35 12.29 -11.06
CA LEU A 164 2.99 12.08 -12.36
C LEU A 164 4.27 12.92 -12.54
N ALA A 165 4.28 14.13 -11.99
CA ALA A 165 5.41 15.05 -12.03
C ALA A 165 6.69 14.49 -11.37
N GLU A 166 6.53 13.55 -10.42
CA GLU A 166 7.62 13.05 -9.60
C GLU A 166 8.45 11.95 -10.27
N PHE A 167 7.91 11.29 -11.29
CA PHE A 167 8.58 10.15 -11.94
C PHE A 167 8.50 10.12 -13.47
N LEU A 168 7.57 10.86 -14.09
CA LEU A 168 7.48 11.04 -15.54
C LEU A 168 7.05 12.49 -15.89
N PRO A 169 7.84 13.52 -15.50
CA PRO A 169 7.51 14.91 -15.79
C PRO A 169 7.43 15.22 -17.30
N GLU A 170 8.11 14.46 -18.15
CA GLU A 170 8.14 14.63 -19.60
C GLU A 170 6.78 14.32 -20.26
N LEU A 171 5.88 13.63 -19.57
CA LEU A 171 4.53 13.34 -20.07
C LEU A 171 3.54 14.48 -19.81
N LEU A 172 3.82 15.38 -18.86
CA LEU A 172 2.91 16.48 -18.54
C LEU A 172 2.68 17.43 -19.72
N PRO A 173 3.71 17.86 -20.49
CA PRO A 173 3.51 18.73 -21.64
C PRO A 173 2.72 18.08 -22.79
N LEU A 174 2.58 16.75 -22.80
CA LEU A 174 1.87 16.01 -23.83
C LEU A 174 0.37 15.88 -23.55
N GLN A 175 -0.09 16.35 -22.38
CA GLN A 175 -1.51 16.32 -22.03
C GLN A 175 -2.31 17.27 -22.91
N GLY A 176 -3.31 16.71 -23.61
CA GLY A 176 -4.18 17.49 -24.50
C GLY A 176 -3.56 17.84 -25.85
N CYS A 177 -2.40 17.29 -26.19
CA CYS A 177 -1.87 17.34 -27.56
C CYS A 177 -2.63 16.31 -28.43
N GLU A 178 -3.18 16.78 -29.55
CA GLU A 178 -3.79 15.96 -30.61
C GLU A 178 -2.77 15.51 -31.67
#